data_AF-A0A940HY32-F1
#
_entry.id   AF-A0A940HY32-F1
#
_cell.length_a   1.000
_cell.length_b   1.000
_cell.length_c   1.000
_cell.angle_alpha   90.00
_cell.angle_beta   90.00
_cell.angle_gamma   90.00
#
_symmetry.space_group_name_H-M   'P 1'
#
loop_
_entity.id
_entity.type
_entity.pdbx_description
1 polymer ?
#
loop_
_entity_poly.entity_id
_entity_poly.type
_entity_poly.pdbx_seq_one_letter_code
_entity_poly.pdbx_strand_id
1 'polypeptide(L)'
;MTHPHSKSSTLIKVALYEPDIPQNTAAIVRLCACFGVRLDIIEPCGFFLSDKRFKRVVMDYINECKIKSFKDFTEFKKDKKNERIILMTTKAKRKYFDFKFN
;
A
#
# COMPACT_ATOMS: atom_id res chain seq x y z
N MET A 1 -23.85 -2.95 -20.95
CA MET A 1 -24.48 -2.70 -19.63
C MET A 1 -23.38 -2.36 -18.64
N THR A 2 -23.02 -1.09 -18.54
CA THR A 2 -21.96 -0.62 -17.62
C THR A 2 -22.59 -0.45 -16.25
N HIS A 3 -22.30 -1.39 -15.33
CA HIS A 3 -22.68 -1.21 -13.94
C HIS A 3 -22.00 0.05 -13.38
N PRO A 4 -22.75 0.99 -12.78
CA PRO A 4 -22.16 2.13 -12.10
C PRO A 4 -21.38 1.60 -10.90
N HIS A 5 -20.11 1.99 -10.76
CA HIS A 5 -19.33 1.73 -9.54
C HIS A 5 -20.01 2.47 -8.37
N SER A 6 -20.87 1.73 -7.67
CA SER A 6 -21.56 2.13 -6.46
C SER A 6 -20.55 2.58 -5.40
N LYS A 7 -20.81 3.73 -4.77
CA LYS A 7 -20.14 4.16 -3.54
C LYS A 7 -20.27 3.07 -2.46
N SER A 8 -19.21 2.78 -1.70
CA SER A 8 -19.19 2.70 -0.21
C SER A 8 -18.07 1.80 0.35
N SER A 9 -17.74 2.06 1.63
CA SER A 9 -16.98 1.28 2.61
C SER A 9 -15.50 1.63 2.74
N THR A 10 -15.07 1.78 3.99
CA THR A 10 -13.74 2.22 4.43
C THR A 10 -12.68 1.25 3.90
N LEU A 11 -12.09 1.55 2.74
CA LEU A 11 -11.10 0.66 2.13
C LEU A 11 -9.83 0.61 2.98
N ILE A 12 -9.51 -0.60 3.43
CA ILE A 12 -8.19 -0.96 3.95
C ILE A 12 -7.14 -0.49 2.95
N LYS A 13 -6.06 0.10 3.47
CA LYS A 13 -4.92 0.56 2.68
C LYS A 13 -3.68 -0.19 3.16
N VAL A 14 -2.80 -0.52 2.24
CA VAL A 14 -1.49 -1.10 2.55
C VAL A 14 -0.46 0.02 2.48
N ALA A 15 0.42 0.12 3.47
CA ALA A 15 1.53 1.06 3.47
C ALA A 15 2.85 0.31 3.61
N LEU A 16 3.82 0.61 2.74
CA LEU A 16 5.19 0.11 2.81
C LEU A 16 6.09 1.21 3.31
N TYR A 17 6.73 0.96 4.45
CA TYR A 17 7.72 1.86 5.03
C TYR A 17 9.10 1.50 4.51
N GLU A 18 9.73 2.44 3.79
CA GLU A 18 11.11 2.36 3.29
C GLU A 18 11.47 0.98 2.69
N PRO A 19 10.74 0.51 1.65
CA PRO A 19 10.94 -0.86 1.17
C PRO A 19 12.29 -1.02 0.47
N ASP A 20 13.02 -2.07 0.85
CA ASP A 20 14.38 -2.32 0.35
C ASP A 20 14.45 -3.28 -0.84
N ILE A 21 13.48 -4.19 -0.97
CA ILE A 21 13.53 -5.30 -1.94
C ILE A 21 12.45 -5.09 -3.01
N PRO A 22 12.81 -4.82 -4.29
CA PRO A 22 11.84 -4.49 -5.34
C PRO A 22 10.86 -5.62 -5.64
N GLN A 23 11.29 -6.88 -5.50
CA GLN A 23 10.43 -8.06 -5.71
C GLN A 23 9.31 -8.16 -4.68
N ASN A 24 9.58 -7.77 -3.42
CA ASN A 24 8.56 -7.76 -2.36
C ASN A 24 7.53 -6.67 -2.66
N THR A 25 7.97 -5.47 -3.03
CA THR A 25 7.05 -4.38 -3.41
C THR A 25 6.21 -4.77 -4.63
N ALA A 26 6.80 -5.39 -5.65
CA ALA A 26 6.10 -5.89 -6.82
C ALA A 26 4.99 -6.92 -6.48
N ALA A 27 5.28 -7.87 -5.58
CA ALA A 27 4.29 -8.82 -5.11
C ALA A 27 3.13 -8.14 -4.35
N ILE A 28 3.43 -7.11 -3.55
CA ILE A 28 2.43 -6.34 -2.80
C ILE A 28 1.59 -5.45 -3.72
N VAL A 29 2.17 -4.89 -4.79
CA VAL A 29 1.42 -4.19 -5.85
C VAL A 29 0.38 -5.13 -6.46
N ARG A 30 0.77 -6.36 -6.83
CA ARG A 30 -0.14 -7.36 -7.37
C ARG A 30 -1.24 -7.72 -6.37
N LEU A 31 -0.90 -7.90 -5.10
CA LEU A 31 -1.88 -8.13 -4.03
C LEU A 31 -2.90 -6.99 -3.97
N CYS A 32 -2.42 -5.74 -3.95
CA CYS A 32 -3.28 -4.57 -3.85
C CYS A 32 -4.22 -4.44 -5.05
N ALA A 33 -3.72 -4.72 -6.27
CA ALA A 33 -4.51 -4.77 -7.49
C ALA A 33 -5.62 -5.84 -7.42
N CYS A 34 -5.27 -7.06 -7.00
CA CYS A 34 -6.25 -8.16 -6.90
C CYS A 34 -7.39 -7.85 -5.92
N PHE A 35 -7.12 -7.11 -4.84
CA PHE A 35 -8.12 -6.74 -3.84
C PHE A 35 -8.74 -5.35 -4.05
N GLY A 36 -8.34 -4.62 -5.09
CA GLY A 36 -8.79 -3.25 -5.34
C GLY A 36 -8.45 -2.27 -4.21
N VAL A 37 -7.39 -2.54 -3.42
CA VAL A 37 -6.96 -1.69 -2.30
C VAL A 37 -5.84 -0.76 -2.73
N ARG A 38 -5.74 0.40 -2.08
CA ARG A 38 -4.67 1.37 -2.33
C ARG A 38 -3.37 0.94 -1.66
N LEU A 39 -2.27 1.15 -2.37
CA LEU A 39 -0.90 1.03 -1.85
C LEU A 39 -0.29 2.41 -1.62
N ASP A 40 0.26 2.61 -0.44
CA ASP A 40 1.06 3.78 -0.06
C ASP A 40 2.53 3.36 0.09
N ILE A 41 3.46 4.06 -0.56
CA ILE A 41 4.90 3.80 -0.46
C ILE A 41 5.56 4.99 0.25
N ILE A 42 6.31 4.74 1.30
CA ILE A 42 6.99 5.77 2.09
C ILE A 42 8.48 5.64 1.79
N GLU A 43 9.07 6.72 1.26
CA GLU A 43 10.49 6.80 0.90
C GLU A 43 11.38 7.13 2.12
N PRO A 44 12.71 6.89 2.01
CA PRO A 44 13.45 6.35 0.86
C PRO A 44 13.23 4.85 0.63
N CYS A 45 13.13 4.42 -0.63
CA CYS A 45 13.20 3.00 -0.99
C CYS A 45 14.65 2.57 -1.16
N GLY A 46 15.01 1.35 -0.79
CA GLY A 46 16.32 0.75 -1.09
C GLY A 46 16.55 0.41 -2.57
N PHE A 47 15.61 0.77 -3.45
CA PHE A 47 15.67 0.61 -4.89
C PHE A 47 15.02 1.78 -5.63
N PHE A 48 15.39 1.96 -6.89
CA PHE A 48 14.77 2.99 -7.73
C PHE A 48 13.38 2.55 -8.19
N LEU A 49 12.34 3.28 -7.80
CA LEU A 49 10.98 3.12 -8.35
C LEU A 49 10.93 3.36 -9.88
N SER A 50 11.97 3.99 -10.44
CA SER A 50 12.12 4.21 -11.87
C SER A 50 12.75 3.04 -12.65
N ASP A 51 13.21 1.97 -11.97
CA ASP A 51 13.76 0.77 -12.62
C ASP A 51 12.73 0.19 -13.61
N LYS A 52 13.17 -0.10 -14.84
CA LYS A 52 12.31 -0.58 -15.93
C LYS A 52 11.52 -1.85 -15.55
N ARG A 53 12.11 -2.76 -14.77
CA ARG A 53 11.47 -4.00 -14.33
C ARG A 53 10.36 -3.71 -13.34
N PHE A 54 10.61 -2.81 -12.37
CA PHE A 54 9.61 -2.40 -11.41
C PHE A 54 8.46 -1.64 -12.09
N LYS A 55 8.79 -0.69 -12.98
CA LYS A 55 7.81 0.03 -13.80
C LYS A 55 6.93 -0.90 -14.61
N ARG A 56 7.50 -1.94 -15.24
CA ARG A 56 6.72 -2.91 -16.01
C ARG A 56 5.68 -3.60 -15.13
N VAL A 57 6.09 -4.10 -13.97
CA VAL A 57 5.17 -4.70 -13.01
C VAL A 57 4.08 -3.72 -12.59
N VAL A 58 4.45 -2.49 -12.22
CA VAL A 58 3.46 -1.50 -11.81
C VAL A 58 2.49 -1.15 -12.95
N MET A 59 2.98 -0.97 -14.17
CA MET A 59 2.13 -0.63 -15.33
C MET A 59 1.11 -1.73 -15.64
N ASP A 60 1.47 -3.00 -15.47
CA ASP A 60 0.54 -4.12 -15.66
C ASP A 60 -0.64 -4.07 -14.66
N TYR A 61 -0.49 -3.36 -13.53
CA TYR A 61 -1.48 -3.27 -12.45
C TYR A 61 -2.02 -1.84 -12.19
N ILE A 62 -1.55 -0.83 -12.94
CA ILE A 62 -1.81 0.58 -12.62
C ILE A 62 -3.28 0.98 -12.76
N ASN A 63 -4.03 0.28 -13.63
CA ASN A 63 -5.45 0.50 -13.81
C ASN A 63 -6.28 -0.07 -12.65
N GLU A 64 -5.74 -1.05 -11.93
CA GLU A 64 -6.44 -1.83 -10.89
C GLU A 64 -6.01 -1.41 -9.46
N CYS A 65 -4.80 -0.87 -9.29
CA CYS A 65 -4.24 -0.46 -8.01
C CYS A 65 -3.88 1.02 -7.98
N LYS A 66 -4.48 1.78 -7.06
CA LYS A 66 -4.04 3.15 -6.76
C LYS A 66 -2.75 3.10 -5.94
N ILE A 67 -1.67 3.71 -6.44
CA ILE A 67 -0.39 3.83 -5.74
C ILE A 67 -0.13 5.31 -5.43
N LYS A 68 0.24 5.64 -4.19
CA LYS A 68 0.74 6.98 -3.81
C LYS A 68 2.09 6.84 -3.11
N SER A 69 3.08 7.61 -3.54
CA SER A 69 4.37 7.73 -2.84
C SER A 69 4.36 8.94 -1.90
N PHE A 70 5.08 8.82 -0.79
CA PHE A 70 5.36 9.87 0.19
C PHE A 70 6.86 10.00 0.34
N LYS A 71 7.35 11.24 0.45
CA LYS A 71 8.79 11.52 0.60
C LYS A 71 9.37 10.96 1.90
N ASP A 72 8.56 10.95 2.96
CA ASP A 72 8.96 10.49 4.29
C ASP A 72 7.73 10.14 5.15
N PHE A 73 8.00 9.60 6.35
CA PHE A 73 6.95 9.24 7.30
C PHE A 73 6.14 10.44 7.80
N THR A 74 6.73 11.64 7.83
CA THR A 74 6.06 12.85 8.32
C THR A 74 4.97 13.27 7.35
N GLU A 75 5.27 13.25 6.04
CA GLU A 75 4.30 13.50 4.98
C GLU A 75 3.16 12.46 5.02
N PHE A 76 3.52 11.18 5.13
CA PHE A 76 2.54 10.10 5.29
C PHE A 76 1.63 10.33 6.50
N LYS A 77 2.19 10.62 7.67
CA LYS A 77 1.43 10.85 8.90
C LYS A 77 0.51 12.07 8.78
N LYS A 78 0.94 13.12 8.07
CA LYS A 78 0.11 14.30 7.80
C LYS A 78 -1.09 13.97 6.89
N ASP A 79 -0.88 13.15 5.85
CA ASP A 79 -1.95 12.64 4.98
C ASP A 79 -2.95 11.77 5.75
N LYS A 80 -2.44 10.95 6.69
CA LYS A 80 -3.24 10.00 7.49
C LYS A 80 -3.76 10.54 8.82
N LYS A 81 -3.73 11.86 9.05
CA LYS A 81 -4.06 12.47 10.36
C LYS A 81 -5.41 12.06 10.96
N ASN A 82 -6.39 11.74 10.11
CA ASN A 82 -7.76 11.37 10.49
C ASN A 82 -8.05 9.89 10.20
N GLU A 83 -7.01 9.08 9.97
CA GLU A 83 -7.13 7.67 9.64
C GLU A 83 -6.48 6.81 10.73
N ARG A 84 -7.03 5.61 10.96
CA ARG A 84 -6.44 4.62 11.88
C ARG A 84 -5.24 3.97 11.20
N ILE A 85 -4.05 4.17 11.76
CA ILE A 85 -2.82 3.49 11.32
C ILE A 85 -2.60 2.27 12.20
N ILE A 86 -2.47 1.09 11.59
CA ILE A 86 -2.16 -0.17 12.27
C ILE A 86 -0.74 -0.59 11.88
N LEU A 87 0.14 -0.70 12.87
CA LEU A 87 1.53 -1.10 12.65
C LEU A 87 1.69 -2.61 12.83
N MET A 88 2.34 -3.26 11.87
CA MET A 88 2.68 -4.68 11.96
C MET A 88 4.15 -4.82 12.35
N THR A 89 4.43 -5.54 13.43
CA THR A 89 5.79 -5.81 13.91
C THR A 89 5.83 -7.12 14.68
N THR A 90 6.97 -7.82 14.63
CA THR A 90 7.20 -9.04 15.42
C THR A 90 7.23 -8.77 16.93
N LYS A 91 7.43 -7.50 17.33
CA LYS A 91 7.43 -7.06 18.74
C LYS A 91 6.04 -6.68 19.26
N ALA A 92 4.98 -6.93 18.49
CA ALA A 92 3.63 -6.57 18.88
C ALA A 92 3.16 -7.41 20.08
N LYS A 93 2.49 -6.76 21.05
CA LYS A 93 1.94 -7.46 22.23
C LYS A 93 0.73 -8.34 21.90
N ARG A 94 0.03 -8.04 20.80
CA ARG A 94 -1.16 -8.76 20.35
C ARG A 94 -0.89 -9.37 18.98
N LYS A 95 -1.25 -10.64 18.81
CA LYS A 95 -1.13 -11.35 17.53
C LYS A 95 -2.18 -10.83 16.54
N TYR A 96 -1.87 -10.88 15.25
CA TYR A 96 -2.76 -10.29 14.23
C TYR A 96 -4.11 -11.01 14.13
N PHE A 97 -4.17 -12.31 14.42
CA PHE A 97 -5.42 -13.08 14.40
C PHE A 97 -6.34 -12.80 15.60
N ASP A 98 -5.80 -12.23 16.68
CA ASP A 98 -6.58 -11.78 17.85
C ASP A 98 -6.94 -10.27 17.76
N PHE A 99 -6.49 -9.57 16.72
CA PHE A 99 -6.67 -8.14 16.56
C PHE A 99 -7.98 -7.83 15.81
N LYS A 100 -8.79 -6.92 16.37
CA LYS A 100 -10.01 -6.41 15.71
C LYS A 100 -9.67 -5.21 14.83
N PHE A 101 -9.80 -5.38 13.51
CA PHE A 101 -9.52 -4.35 12.51
C PHE A 101 -10.66 -3.34 12.34
N ASN A 102 -11.87 -3.77 12.68
CA ASN A 102 -13.12 -3.00 12.62
C ASN A 102 -13.17 -1.90 13.69
#